data_AF-A0A0M3IKD9-F1
#
_entry.id   AF-A0A0M3IKD9-F1
#
_cell.length_a   1.000
_cell.length_b   1.000
_cell.length_c   1.000
_cell.angle_alpha   90.00
_cell.angle_beta   90.00
_cell.angle_gamma   90.00
#
_symmetry.space_group_name_H-M   'P 1'
#
loop_
_entity.id
_entity.type
_entity.pdbx_description
1 polymer ?
#
loop_
_entity_poly.entity_id
_entity_poly.type
_entity_poly.pdbx_seq_one_letter_code
_entity_poly.pdbx_strand_id
1 'polypeptide(L)'
;FSYRLQTAFCEQLIECLVKARTKNDECLSSHVSMSSRDAKHECRNETLHNQFKQLIEQRTAHYETCLRAKAPSAIPIENAKKKAKCDAIMRKHPVKRDSSLDERQTRRSLKKDKKRGQAAQKSCFREARKIKLQCSQLAKCCSVSKQ
;
A
#
# COMPACT_ATOMS: atom_id res chain seq x y z
N PHE A 1 -9.75 -6.51 -28.53
CA PHE A 1 -9.62 -5.36 -27.60
C PHE A 1 -9.66 -5.69 -26.10
N SER A 2 -10.06 -6.90 -25.65
CA SER A 2 -10.23 -7.21 -24.20
C SER A 2 -8.93 -7.47 -23.41
N TYR A 3 -7.87 -7.97 -24.05
CA TYR A 3 -6.62 -8.37 -23.38
C TYR A 3 -5.84 -7.21 -22.75
N ARG A 4 -5.83 -6.02 -23.38
CA ARG A 4 -5.09 -4.86 -22.84
C ARG A 4 -5.63 -4.35 -21.50
N LEU A 5 -6.94 -4.50 -21.26
CA LEU A 5 -7.57 -4.07 -20.00
C LEU A 5 -7.24 -5.01 -18.84
N GLN A 6 -7.04 -6.31 -19.11
CA GLN A 6 -6.67 -7.31 -18.10
C GLN A 6 -5.28 -7.07 -17.54
N THR A 7 -4.32 -6.90 -18.45
CA THR A 7 -2.94 -6.57 -18.09
C THR A 7 -2.90 -5.28 -17.28
N ALA A 8 -3.71 -4.28 -17.64
CA ALA A 8 -3.81 -3.02 -16.90
C ALA A 8 -4.29 -3.17 -15.44
N PHE A 9 -5.19 -4.12 -15.14
CA PHE A 9 -5.58 -4.39 -13.74
C PHE A 9 -4.43 -4.95 -12.91
N CYS A 10 -3.64 -5.85 -13.51
CA CYS A 10 -2.48 -6.44 -12.85
C CYS A 10 -1.34 -5.42 -12.68
N GLU A 11 -1.11 -4.57 -13.68
CA GLU A 11 -0.16 -3.45 -13.60
C GLU A 11 -0.56 -2.46 -12.49
N GLN A 12 -1.82 -2.04 -12.44
CA GLN A 12 -2.31 -1.16 -11.36
C GLN A 12 -2.21 -1.82 -9.98
N LEU A 13 -2.44 -3.13 -9.89
CA LEU A 13 -2.24 -3.85 -8.64
C LEU A 13 -0.77 -3.77 -8.20
N ILE A 14 0.18 -3.99 -9.11
CA ILE A 14 1.62 -3.91 -8.82
C ILE A 14 1.97 -2.50 -8.33
N GLU A 15 1.55 -1.45 -9.05
CA GLU A 15 1.77 -0.06 -8.64
C GLU A 15 1.16 0.25 -7.26
N CYS A 16 -0.05 -0.25 -7.01
CA CYS A 16 -0.72 -0.08 -5.73
C CYS A 16 0.08 -0.74 -4.59
N LEU A 17 0.60 -1.95 -4.79
CA LEU A 17 1.39 -2.68 -3.80
C LEU A 17 2.68 -1.93 -3.47
N VAL A 18 3.37 -1.40 -4.49
CA VAL A 18 4.55 -0.55 -4.30
C VAL A 18 4.18 0.69 -3.48
N LYS A 19 3.11 1.39 -3.84
CA LYS A 19 2.63 2.57 -3.11
C LYS A 19 2.26 2.25 -1.66
N ALA A 20 1.62 1.12 -1.42
CA ALA A 20 1.24 0.66 -0.09
C ALA A 20 2.48 0.39 0.79
N ARG A 21 3.53 -0.19 0.19
CA ARG A 21 4.82 -0.43 0.86
C ARG A 21 5.52 0.88 1.18
N THR A 22 5.72 1.75 0.18
CA THR A 22 6.37 3.05 0.37
C THR A 22 5.68 3.86 1.47
N LYS A 23 4.35 3.95 1.45
CA LYS A 23 3.60 4.67 2.49
C LYS A 23 3.76 4.03 3.87
N ASN A 24 3.82 2.70 3.95
CA ASN A 24 4.04 2.00 5.22
C ASN A 24 5.44 2.29 5.78
N ASP A 25 6.45 2.30 4.92
CA ASP A 25 7.84 2.62 5.28
C ASP A 25 7.98 4.08 5.73
N GLU A 26 7.32 5.02 5.05
CA GLU A 26 7.20 6.43 5.48
C GLU A 26 6.62 6.53 6.90
N CYS A 27 5.50 5.83 7.17
CA CYS A 27 4.88 5.85 8.49
C CYS A 27 5.79 5.25 9.57
N LEU A 28 6.54 4.20 9.26
CA LEU A 28 7.48 3.57 10.20
C LEU A 28 8.70 4.46 10.47
N SER A 29 9.30 5.07 9.46
CA SER A 29 10.43 6.00 9.64
C SER A 29 10.04 7.22 10.49
N SER A 30 8.79 7.69 10.37
CA SER A 30 8.25 8.74 11.25
C SER A 30 7.95 8.30 12.69
N HIS A 31 7.92 6.98 12.96
CA HIS A 31 7.61 6.40 14.28
C HIS A 31 8.85 6.18 15.16
N VAL A 32 10.00 5.83 14.57
CA VAL A 32 11.23 5.49 15.31
C VAL A 32 11.77 6.67 16.15
N SER A 33 11.39 7.91 15.81
CA SER A 33 11.76 9.11 16.56
C SER A 33 11.02 9.31 17.89
N MET A 34 9.94 8.55 18.16
CA MET A 34 9.12 8.71 19.38
C MET A 34 9.24 7.57 20.39
N SER A 35 9.72 6.39 20.01
CA SER A 35 9.68 5.18 20.86
C SER A 35 10.86 5.01 21.82
N SER A 36 11.78 5.97 21.91
CA SER A 36 12.98 5.87 22.77
C SER A 36 12.75 6.17 24.26
N ARG A 37 11.50 6.28 24.75
CA ARG A 37 11.22 6.73 26.13
C ARG A 37 10.44 5.78 27.04
N ASP A 38 9.93 4.65 26.55
CA ASP A 38 9.17 3.72 27.39
C ASP A 38 9.94 2.40 27.62
N ALA A 39 11.02 2.50 28.40
CA ALA A 39 11.82 1.38 28.89
C ALA A 39 11.10 0.58 30.00
N LYS A 40 9.82 0.24 29.81
CA LYS A 40 9.02 -0.55 30.80
C LYS A 40 8.34 -1.81 30.23
N HIS A 41 8.54 -2.13 28.95
CA HIS A 41 8.03 -3.37 28.36
C HIS A 41 9.12 -4.08 27.54
N GLU A 42 9.99 -4.80 28.23
CA GLU A 42 11.13 -5.55 27.67
C GLU A 42 10.75 -6.87 26.96
N CYS A 43 9.53 -6.99 26.42
CA CYS A 43 9.15 -8.13 25.57
C CYS A 43 9.52 -7.90 24.09
N ARG A 44 10.64 -7.22 23.81
CA ARG A 44 11.05 -6.89 22.44
C ARG A 44 12.20 -7.79 21.99
N ASN A 45 11.88 -8.81 21.20
CA ASN A 45 12.88 -9.64 20.54
C ASN A 45 13.20 -9.05 19.16
N GLU A 46 14.31 -8.32 19.05
CA GLU A 46 14.73 -7.69 17.79
C GLU A 46 15.02 -8.72 16.69
N THR A 47 15.53 -9.90 17.06
CA THR A 47 15.77 -11.00 16.10
C THR A 47 14.48 -11.44 15.44
N LEU A 48 13.43 -11.73 16.21
CA LEU A 48 12.12 -12.09 15.68
C LEU A 48 11.49 -10.95 14.87
N HIS A 49 11.67 -9.70 15.31
CA HIS A 49 11.19 -8.54 14.57
C HIS A 49 11.84 -8.42 13.19
N ASN A 50 13.17 -8.58 13.12
CA ASN A 50 13.93 -8.54 11.88
C ASN A 50 13.59 -9.72 10.96
N GLN A 51 13.46 -10.93 11.49
CA GLN A 51 13.03 -12.10 10.72
C GLN A 51 11.63 -11.90 10.14
N PHE A 52 10.69 -11.40 10.93
CA PHE A 52 9.32 -11.12 10.46
C PHE A 52 9.31 -10.05 9.36
N LYS A 53 10.12 -9.00 9.51
CA LYS A 53 10.31 -7.97 8.47
C LYS A 53 10.85 -8.58 7.17
N GLN A 54 11.91 -9.38 7.24
CA GLN A 54 12.49 -10.05 6.08
C GLN A 54 11.49 -10.97 5.38
N LEU A 55 10.72 -11.76 6.12
CA LEU A 55 9.67 -12.64 5.55
C LEU A 55 8.58 -11.84 4.83
N ILE A 56 8.19 -10.68 5.38
CA ILE A 56 7.22 -9.78 4.72
C ILE A 56 7.79 -9.23 3.42
N GLU A 57 9.06 -8.80 3.41
CA GLU A 57 9.74 -8.26 2.24
C GLU A 57 9.88 -9.33 1.15
N GLN A 58 10.35 -10.53 1.52
CA GLN A 58 10.46 -11.67 0.60
C GLN A 58 9.12 -12.05 0.00
N ARG A 59 8.09 -12.24 0.82
CA ARG A 59 6.73 -12.55 0.34
C ARG A 59 6.24 -11.48 -0.64
N THR A 60 6.47 -10.20 -0.33
CA THR A 60 6.03 -9.09 -1.18
C THR A 60 6.77 -9.08 -2.52
N ALA A 61 8.09 -9.24 -2.50
CA ALA A 61 8.91 -9.32 -3.71
C ALA A 61 8.53 -10.53 -4.59
N HIS A 62 8.29 -11.69 -3.98
CA HIS A 62 7.82 -12.89 -4.68
C HIS A 62 6.45 -12.65 -5.33
N TYR A 63 5.52 -12.04 -4.61
CA TYR A 63 4.20 -11.76 -5.13
C TYR A 63 4.23 -10.77 -6.31
N GLU A 64 4.98 -9.67 -6.20
CA GLU A 64 5.15 -8.72 -7.30
C GLU A 64 5.82 -9.35 -8.52
N THR A 65 6.85 -10.16 -8.31
CA THR A 65 7.54 -10.87 -9.40
C THR A 65 6.61 -11.85 -10.11
N CYS A 66 5.84 -12.62 -9.33
CA CYS A 66 4.82 -13.52 -9.87
C CYS A 66 3.78 -12.76 -10.70
N LEU A 67 3.26 -11.64 -10.16
CA LEU A 67 2.29 -10.80 -10.87
C LEU A 67 2.86 -10.24 -12.18
N ARG A 68 4.10 -9.73 -12.18
CA ARG A 68 4.76 -9.22 -13.40
C ARG A 68 4.92 -10.33 -14.45
N ALA A 69 5.37 -11.51 -14.03
CA ALA A 69 5.59 -12.64 -14.92
C ALA A 69 4.27 -13.18 -15.52
N LYS A 70 3.19 -13.22 -14.72
CA LYS A 70 1.89 -13.78 -15.14
C LYS A 70 0.91 -12.73 -15.69
N ALA A 71 1.16 -11.43 -15.55
CA ALA A 71 0.26 -10.39 -16.06
C ALA A 71 -0.05 -10.52 -17.57
N PRO A 72 0.88 -10.94 -18.45
CA PRO A 72 0.58 -11.19 -19.86
C PRO A 72 -0.42 -12.34 -20.09
N SER A 73 -0.50 -13.31 -19.18
CA SER A 73 -1.44 -14.44 -19.24
C SER A 73 -2.75 -14.19 -18.47
N ALA A 74 -3.02 -12.94 -18.06
CA ALA A 74 -4.26 -12.60 -17.38
C ALA A 74 -5.49 -12.81 -18.29
N ILE A 75 -6.49 -13.52 -17.75
CA ILE A 75 -7.68 -13.98 -18.48
C ILE A 75 -8.81 -12.96 -18.30
N PRO A 76 -9.54 -12.59 -19.37
CA PRO A 76 -10.71 -11.72 -19.31
C PRO A 76 -11.71 -12.04 -18.19
N ILE A 77 -12.30 -10.99 -17.59
CA ILE A 77 -13.40 -11.15 -16.64
C ILE A 77 -14.66 -11.39 -17.47
N GLU A 78 -15.14 -12.62 -17.49
CA GLU A 78 -16.34 -13.01 -18.24
C GLU A 78 -17.62 -12.48 -17.59
N ASN A 79 -17.67 -12.47 -16.25
CA ASN A 79 -18.85 -12.02 -15.53
C ASN A 79 -19.03 -10.50 -15.66
N ALA A 80 -20.07 -10.06 -16.38
CA ALA A 80 -20.35 -8.65 -16.66
C ALA A 80 -20.49 -7.79 -15.38
N LYS A 81 -21.12 -8.31 -14.32
CA LYS A 81 -21.25 -7.59 -13.03
C LYS A 81 -19.89 -7.40 -12.37
N LYS A 82 -19.01 -8.41 -12.41
CA LYS A 82 -17.65 -8.33 -11.90
C LYS A 82 -16.81 -7.35 -12.73
N LYS A 83 -16.94 -7.41 -14.06
CA LYS A 83 -16.26 -6.49 -14.98
C LYS A 83 -16.63 -5.04 -14.68
N ALA A 84 -17.92 -4.71 -14.57
CA ALA A 84 -18.38 -3.37 -14.23
C ALA A 84 -17.84 -2.87 -12.88
N LYS A 85 -17.77 -3.74 -11.86
CA LYS A 85 -17.15 -3.40 -10.56
C LYS A 85 -15.67 -3.10 -10.71
N CYS A 86 -14.94 -3.90 -11.48
CA CYS A 86 -13.51 -3.72 -11.73
C CYS A 86 -13.25 -2.44 -12.53
N ASP A 87 -14.01 -2.17 -13.58
CA ASP A 87 -13.92 -0.94 -14.35
C ASP A 87 -14.20 0.30 -13.47
N ALA A 88 -15.15 0.21 -12.55
CA ALA A 88 -15.42 1.28 -11.58
C ALA A 88 -14.26 1.52 -10.61
N ILE A 89 -13.55 0.47 -10.18
CA ILE A 89 -12.34 0.58 -9.35
C ILE A 89 -11.24 1.32 -10.13
N MET A 90 -11.01 0.95 -11.40
CA MET A 90 -10.00 1.61 -12.26
C MET A 90 -10.30 3.10 -12.47
N ARG A 91 -11.59 3.45 -12.63
CA ARG A 91 -12.00 4.85 -12.83
C ARG A 91 -11.86 5.71 -11.58
N LYS A 92 -12.01 5.14 -10.38
CA LYS A 92 -11.86 5.87 -9.12
C LYS A 92 -10.40 6.16 -8.77
N HIS A 93 -9.49 5.31 -9.26
CA HIS A 93 -8.06 5.42 -9.04
C HIS A 93 -7.33 5.35 -10.38
N PRO A 94 -7.54 6.35 -11.27
CA PRO A 94 -6.80 6.38 -12.52
C PRO A 94 -5.30 6.44 -12.19
N VAL A 95 -4.50 5.84 -13.08
CA VAL A 95 -3.03 5.94 -13.12
C VAL A 95 -2.64 7.40 -13.39
N LYS A 96 -2.92 8.29 -12.45
CA LYS A 96 -2.39 9.64 -12.48
C LYS A 96 -0.95 9.54 -12.00
N ARG A 97 -0.04 9.55 -12.98
CA ARG A 97 1.26 10.21 -12.83
C ARG A 97 1.01 11.55 -12.13
N ASP A 98 1.71 11.77 -11.03
CA ASP A 98 1.79 12.99 -10.24
C ASP A 98 0.52 13.84 -10.12
N SER A 99 -0.03 13.87 -8.91
CA SER A 99 -0.90 14.98 -8.51
C SER A 99 -0.63 15.28 -7.05
N SER A 100 0.25 16.26 -6.87
CA SER A 100 0.37 17.20 -5.75
C SER A 100 0.56 16.59 -4.36
N LEU A 101 1.81 16.61 -3.91
CA LEU A 101 2.14 17.04 -2.55
C LEU A 101 1.30 18.29 -2.24
N ASP A 102 0.29 18.12 -1.38
CA ASP A 102 -0.49 19.23 -0.84
C ASP A 102 0.39 19.96 0.19
N GLU A 103 1.35 20.74 -0.31
CA GLU A 103 2.05 21.77 0.46
C GLU A 103 1.07 22.89 0.75
N ARG A 104 0.24 22.72 1.77
CA ARG A 104 -0.38 23.86 2.44
C ARG A 104 -0.33 23.72 3.96
N GLN A 105 0.37 24.70 4.52
CA GLN A 105 0.01 25.43 5.74
C GLN A 105 0.67 25.02 7.08
N THR A 106 1.73 25.77 7.41
CA THR A 106 1.72 26.83 8.46
C THR A 106 2.75 26.64 9.57
N ARG A 107 3.78 27.52 9.53
CA ARG A 107 4.56 27.97 10.69
C ARG A 107 3.65 28.25 11.89
N ARG A 108 3.83 27.57 13.03
CA ARG A 108 3.82 28.15 14.40
C ARG A 108 3.95 27.09 15.53
N SER A 109 4.95 27.35 16.38
CA SER A 109 4.98 27.17 17.85
C SER A 109 5.32 25.80 18.48
N LEU A 110 6.60 25.69 18.87
CA LEU A 110 7.37 24.58 19.47
C LEU A 110 6.95 24.07 20.88
N LYS A 111 5.68 24.19 21.31
CA LYS A 111 5.26 23.71 22.65
C LYS A 111 3.97 22.87 22.68
N LYS A 112 3.42 22.47 21.52
CA LYS A 112 2.15 21.70 21.43
C LYS A 112 2.27 20.41 20.59
N ASP A 113 3.49 19.88 20.44
CA ASP A 113 3.85 18.94 19.38
C ASP A 113 3.59 17.46 19.69
N LYS A 114 3.49 17.05 20.96
CA LYS A 114 3.38 15.62 21.31
C LYS A 114 2.03 14.98 20.95
N LYS A 115 0.92 15.72 21.07
CA LYS A 115 -0.44 15.25 20.68
C LYS A 115 -0.69 15.35 19.17
N ARG A 116 -0.07 16.33 18.48
CA ARG A 116 -0.16 16.47 17.02
C ARG A 116 0.66 15.41 16.29
N GLY A 117 1.85 15.05 16.78
CA GLY A 117 2.67 13.98 16.21
C GLY A 117 1.97 12.61 16.23
N GLN A 118 1.36 12.23 17.36
CA GLN A 118 0.58 10.98 17.43
C GLN A 118 -0.68 10.99 16.56
N ALA A 119 -1.37 12.14 16.44
CA ALA A 119 -2.53 12.27 15.57
C ALA A 119 -2.14 12.16 14.08
N ALA A 120 -1.05 12.81 13.68
CA ALA A 120 -0.47 12.75 12.34
C ALA A 120 0.05 11.33 11.99
N GLN A 121 0.62 10.65 12.96
CA GLN A 121 1.07 9.26 12.82
C GLN A 121 -0.12 8.28 12.68
N LYS A 122 -1.15 8.44 13.51
CA LYS A 122 -2.39 7.65 13.37
C LYS A 122 -3.07 7.91 12.03
N SER A 123 -3.03 9.14 11.51
CA SER A 123 -3.52 9.41 10.15
C SER A 123 -2.65 8.76 9.08
N CYS A 124 -1.32 8.73 9.23
CA CYS A 124 -0.42 8.05 8.30
C CYS A 124 -0.76 6.55 8.17
N PHE A 125 -0.85 5.83 9.28
CA PHE A 125 -1.21 4.40 9.24
C PHE A 125 -2.64 4.15 8.77
N ARG A 126 -3.56 5.09 8.99
CA ARG A 126 -4.91 5.03 8.40
C ARG A 126 -4.85 5.16 6.87
N GLU A 127 -4.03 6.05 6.33
CA GLU A 127 -3.79 6.17 4.89
C GLU A 127 -3.15 4.91 4.32
N ALA A 128 -2.10 4.38 4.95
CA ALA A 128 -1.46 3.13 4.53
C ALA A 128 -2.47 1.96 4.47
N ARG A 129 -3.38 1.87 5.46
CA ARG A 129 -4.47 0.88 5.46
C ARG A 129 -5.47 1.10 4.32
N LYS A 130 -5.82 2.35 4.00
CA LYS A 130 -6.70 2.66 2.86
C LYS A 130 -6.07 2.20 1.55
N ILE A 131 -4.77 2.44 1.34
CA ILE A 131 -4.06 1.99 0.14
C ILE A 131 -4.05 0.47 0.07
N LYS A 132 -3.73 -0.24 1.18
CA LYS A 132 -3.79 -1.70 1.22
C LYS A 132 -5.18 -2.25 0.86
N LEU A 133 -6.25 -1.62 1.35
CA LEU A 133 -7.61 -2.00 1.01
C LEU A 133 -7.89 -1.82 -0.49
N GLN A 134 -7.43 -0.72 -1.09
CA GLN A 134 -7.52 -0.52 -2.54
C GLN A 134 -6.78 -1.62 -3.32
N CYS A 135 -5.56 -1.97 -2.91
CA CYS A 135 -4.81 -3.04 -3.58
C CYS A 135 -5.55 -4.37 -3.49
N SER A 136 -6.18 -4.68 -2.34
CA SER A 136 -7.02 -5.89 -2.19
C SER A 136 -8.24 -5.89 -3.12
N GLN A 137 -8.78 -4.72 -3.46
CA GLN A 137 -9.89 -4.59 -4.39
C GLN A 137 -9.41 -4.82 -5.83
N LEU A 138 -8.26 -4.23 -6.21
CA LEU A 138 -7.60 -4.45 -7.50
C LEU A 138 -7.18 -5.91 -7.70
N ALA A 139 -6.72 -6.58 -6.63
CA ALA A 139 -6.37 -8.00 -6.68
C ALA A 139 -7.54 -8.86 -7.18
N LYS A 140 -8.78 -8.57 -6.77
CA LYS A 140 -9.96 -9.32 -7.24
C LYS A 140 -10.20 -9.20 -8.75
N CYS A 141 -9.62 -8.19 -9.39
CA CYS A 141 -9.75 -7.87 -10.80
C CYS A 141 -8.59 -8.41 -11.65
N CYS A 142 -7.41 -8.63 -11.07
CA CYS A 142 -6.30 -9.32 -11.71
C CYS A 142 -6.47 -10.85 -11.55
N SER A 143 -6.71 -11.57 -12.65
CA SER A 143 -7.03 -13.02 -12.59
C SER A 143 -5.88 -13.88 -12.04
N VAL A 144 -4.64 -13.44 -12.22
CA VAL A 144 -3.43 -14.17 -11.80
C VAL A 144 -3.04 -13.89 -10.35
N SER A 145 -3.72 -12.96 -9.68
CA SER A 145 -3.44 -12.57 -8.29
C SER A 145 -3.74 -13.66 -7.25
N LYS A 146 -4.52 -14.67 -7.64
CA LYS A 146 -4.97 -15.79 -6.80
C LYS A 146 -4.32 -17.13 -7.18
N GLN A 147 -3.37 -17.13 -8.11
CA GLN A 147 -2.68 -18.32 -8.61
C GLN A 147 -1.30 -18.46 -7.97
#